data_AF-A0A969QN94-F1
#
_entry.id   AF-A0A969QN94-F1
#
_cell.length_a   1.000
_cell.length_b   1.000
_cell.length_c   1.000
_cell.angle_alpha   90.00
_cell.angle_beta   90.00
_cell.angle_gamma   90.00
#
_symmetry.space_group_name_H-M   'P 1'
#
loop_
_entity.id
_entity.type
_entity.pdbx_description
1 polymer ?
#
loop_
_entity_poly.entity_id
_entity_poly.type
_entity_poly.pdbx_seq_one_letter_code
_entity_poly.pdbx_strand_id
1 'polypeptide(L)'
;MEIRKTLALGAVILMLAVGCRPANRAADKLAQDSSAAQQIDTNLTFNNITLEQPNEKGQTLWKVKAKQAVYTPDRAIAKVKSPYGQLYQDGKPIYKIQANEGEVRKDAIAYFLEAT
;
A
#
# COMPACT_ATOMS: atom_id res chain seq x y z
N MET A 1 -24.22 -6.37 -82.24
CA MET A 1 -25.35 -6.91 -81.47
C MET A 1 -25.08 -8.39 -81.27
N GLU A 2 -24.89 -8.82 -80.02
CA GLU A 2 -25.25 -10.13 -79.45
C GLU A 2 -24.59 -10.21 -78.07
N ILE A 3 -25.38 -9.88 -77.04
CA ILE A 3 -24.99 -9.89 -75.63
C ILE A 3 -25.31 -11.28 -75.09
N ARG A 4 -24.30 -12.12 -74.86
CA ARG A 4 -24.49 -13.40 -74.15
C ARG A 4 -24.04 -13.28 -72.71
N LYS A 5 -25.03 -12.98 -71.87
CA LYS A 5 -25.02 -13.06 -70.40
C LYS A 5 -24.53 -14.44 -69.97
N THR A 6 -23.29 -14.54 -69.50
CA THR A 6 -22.83 -15.71 -68.73
C THR A 6 -22.41 -15.23 -67.36
N LEU A 7 -23.39 -15.42 -66.47
CA LEU A 7 -23.33 -15.57 -65.03
C LEU A 7 -22.01 -15.18 -64.36
N ALA A 8 -22.10 -14.03 -63.68
CA ALA A 8 -21.34 -13.73 -62.48
C ALA A 8 -21.43 -14.88 -61.48
N LEU A 9 -20.48 -15.81 -61.52
CA LEU A 9 -20.35 -16.91 -60.57
C LEU A 9 -18.88 -17.07 -60.16
N GLY A 10 -18.20 -15.95 -59.88
CA GLY A 10 -16.80 -15.95 -59.43
C GLY A 10 -16.50 -14.98 -58.29
N ALA A 11 -17.48 -14.19 -57.83
CA ALA A 11 -17.26 -13.07 -56.91
C ALA A 11 -18.01 -13.17 -55.57
N VAL A 12 -18.47 -14.37 -55.18
CA VAL A 12 -19.26 -14.59 -53.95
C VAL A 12 -18.59 -15.61 -53.01
N ILE A 13 -17.26 -15.72 -53.03
CA ILE A 13 -16.50 -16.52 -52.04
C ILE A 13 -15.27 -15.73 -51.57
N LEU A 14 -15.44 -14.46 -51.22
CA LEU A 14 -14.36 -13.67 -50.58
C LEU A 14 -14.84 -12.76 -49.44
N MET A 15 -16.08 -12.90 -48.96
CA MET A 15 -16.67 -12.01 -47.94
C MET A 15 -17.08 -12.70 -46.62
N LEU A 16 -16.67 -13.94 -46.35
CA LEU A 16 -17.00 -14.64 -45.09
C LEU A 16 -15.88 -14.66 -44.05
N ALA A 17 -14.75 -13.98 -44.30
CA ALA A 17 -13.70 -13.80 -43.30
C ALA A 17 -13.82 -12.46 -42.55
N VAL A 18 -15.03 -12.05 -42.16
CA VAL A 18 -15.18 -11.07 -41.08
C VAL A 18 -14.97 -11.84 -39.78
N GLY A 19 -13.71 -12.08 -39.47
CA GLY A 19 -13.29 -12.74 -38.25
C GLY A 19 -13.90 -12.02 -37.05
N CYS A 20 -14.53 -12.79 -36.16
CA CYS A 20 -14.77 -12.36 -34.79
C CYS A 20 -13.44 -11.86 -34.23
N ARG A 21 -13.30 -10.54 -34.06
CA ARG A 21 -12.30 -9.99 -33.14
C ARG A 21 -12.90 -10.19 -31.75
N PRO A 22 -12.45 -11.16 -30.94
CA PRO A 22 -12.78 -11.12 -29.54
C PRO A 22 -12.18 -9.82 -29.02
N ALA A 23 -13.03 -8.84 -28.70
CA ALA A 23 -12.59 -7.71 -27.92
C ALA A 23 -11.88 -8.31 -26.69
N ASN A 24 -10.64 -7.88 -26.45
CA ASN A 24 -9.77 -8.31 -25.36
C ASN A 24 -10.32 -7.91 -23.96
N ARG A 25 -11.65 -7.95 -23.78
CA ARG A 25 -12.36 -7.72 -22.52
C ARG A 25 -11.77 -8.50 -21.35
N ALA A 26 -11.23 -9.69 -21.59
CA ALA A 26 -10.56 -10.46 -20.56
C ALA A 26 -9.26 -9.77 -20.10
N ALA A 27 -8.41 -9.34 -21.04
CA ALA A 27 -7.17 -8.62 -20.73
C ALA A 27 -7.46 -7.23 -20.11
N ASP A 28 -8.45 -6.51 -20.62
CA ASP A 28 -8.87 -5.22 -20.07
C ASP A 28 -9.42 -5.37 -18.64
N LYS A 29 -10.23 -6.41 -18.40
CA LYS A 29 -10.75 -6.70 -17.06
C LYS A 29 -9.64 -7.13 -16.10
N LEU A 30 -8.67 -7.93 -16.54
CA LEU A 30 -7.48 -8.28 -15.74
C LEU A 30 -6.62 -7.04 -15.40
N ALA A 31 -6.44 -6.13 -16.34
CA ALA A 31 -5.71 -4.87 -16.09
C ALA A 31 -6.47 -3.95 -15.13
N GLN A 32 -7.80 -3.88 -15.25
CA GLN A 32 -8.67 -3.09 -14.38
C GLN A 32 -8.75 -3.68 -12.96
N ASP A 33 -8.90 -5.00 -12.84
CA ASP A 33 -8.93 -5.71 -11.55
C ASP A 33 -7.56 -5.62 -10.84
N SER A 34 -6.46 -5.69 -11.59
CA SER A 34 -5.11 -5.43 -11.05
C SER A 34 -4.98 -3.98 -10.57
N SER A 35 -5.35 -3.00 -11.40
CA SER A 35 -5.29 -1.58 -11.00
C SER A 35 -6.11 -1.28 -9.75
N ALA A 36 -7.27 -1.93 -9.59
CA ALA A 36 -8.11 -1.83 -8.40
C ALA A 36 -7.48 -2.50 -7.16
N ALA A 37 -6.78 -3.63 -7.33
CA ALA A 37 -6.06 -4.30 -6.24
C ALA A 37 -4.84 -3.47 -5.76
N GLN A 38 -4.15 -2.77 -6.66
CA GLN A 38 -3.06 -1.85 -6.33
C GLN A 38 -3.52 -0.61 -5.54
N GLN A 39 -4.81 -0.27 -5.56
CA GLN A 39 -5.35 0.95 -4.94
C GLN A 39 -5.79 0.81 -3.48
N ILE A 40 -5.66 -0.38 -2.87
CA ILE A 40 -6.03 -0.60 -1.47
C ILE A 40 -4.95 0.02 -0.58
N ASP A 41 -5.29 1.12 0.11
CA ASP A 41 -4.45 1.65 1.19
C ASP A 41 -4.43 0.65 2.36
N THR A 42 -3.28 0.03 2.58
CA THR A 42 -3.07 -0.94 3.67
C THR A 42 -2.51 -0.29 4.94
N ASN A 43 -2.43 1.04 4.97
CA ASN A 43 -1.97 1.78 6.14
C ASN A 43 -2.92 1.60 7.32
N LEU A 44 -2.34 1.42 8.51
CA LEU A 44 -3.09 1.37 9.76
C LEU A 44 -2.91 2.70 10.49
N THR A 45 -4.02 3.38 10.75
CA THR A 45 -4.03 4.64 11.52
C THR A 45 -4.55 4.40 12.92
N PHE A 46 -3.74 4.75 13.92
CA PHE A 46 -4.08 4.67 15.33
C PHE A 46 -4.13 6.08 15.92
N ASN A 47 -5.19 6.39 16.65
CA ASN A 47 -5.32 7.65 17.37
C ASN A 47 -5.14 7.40 18.87
N ASN A 48 -4.50 8.35 19.57
CA ASN A 48 -4.25 8.28 21.01
C ASN A 48 -3.61 6.95 21.45
N ILE A 49 -2.47 6.64 20.85
CA ILE A 49 -1.82 5.33 20.97
C ILE A 49 -0.66 5.37 21.97
N THR A 50 -0.42 4.24 22.63
CA THR A 50 0.82 3.95 23.35
C THR A 50 1.50 2.76 22.70
N LEU A 51 2.74 2.96 22.25
CA LEU A 51 3.64 1.91 21.79
C LEU A 51 4.56 1.55 22.95
N GLU A 52 4.69 0.26 23.24
CA GLU A 52 5.54 -0.24 24.33
C GLU A 52 6.31 -1.46 23.85
N GLN A 53 7.61 -1.49 24.15
CA GLN A 53 8.44 -2.65 23.90
C GLN A 53 9.02 -3.19 25.20
N PRO A 54 8.75 -4.45 25.55
CA PRO A 54 9.42 -5.11 26.65
C PRO A 54 10.81 -5.65 26.23
N ASN A 55 11.67 -5.90 27.20
CA ASN A 55 12.85 -6.74 27.06
C ASN A 55 12.46 -8.24 27.12
N GLU A 56 13.45 -9.13 26.99
CA GLU A 56 13.24 -10.59 27.04
C GLU A 56 12.62 -11.08 28.36
N LYS A 57 12.77 -10.31 29.44
CA LYS A 57 12.20 -10.61 30.76
C LYS A 57 10.79 -10.03 30.94
N GLY A 58 10.23 -9.40 29.91
CA GLY A 58 8.91 -8.75 29.97
C GLY A 58 8.90 -7.36 30.60
N GLN A 59 10.06 -6.80 30.97
CA GLN A 59 10.15 -5.47 31.57
C GLN A 59 10.17 -4.40 30.47
N THR A 60 9.45 -3.30 30.64
CA THR A 60 9.45 -2.19 29.69
C THR A 60 10.88 -1.70 29.40
N LEU A 61 11.27 -1.72 28.12
CA LEU A 61 12.51 -1.10 27.65
C LEU A 61 12.24 0.35 27.25
N TRP A 62 11.17 0.59 26.50
CA TRP A 62 10.74 1.93 26.12
C TRP A 62 9.22 2.04 25.95
N LYS A 63 8.72 3.27 26.05
CA LYS A 63 7.31 3.63 25.89
C LYS A 63 7.18 4.89 25.08
N VAL A 64 6.29 4.93 24.10
CA VAL A 64 5.97 6.12 23.30
C VAL A 64 4.48 6.35 23.31
N LYS A 65 4.06 7.50 23.83
CA LYS A 65 2.68 7.99 23.70
C LYS A 65 2.60 8.96 22.53
N ALA A 66 1.59 8.87 21.68
CA ALA A 66 1.44 9.77 20.54
C ALA A 66 -0.03 10.12 20.29
N LYS A 67 -0.26 11.30 19.71
CA LYS A 67 -1.61 11.71 19.28
C LYS A 67 -2.13 10.83 18.15
N GLN A 68 -1.23 10.45 17.24
CA GLN A 68 -1.54 9.57 16.11
C GLN A 68 -0.30 8.79 15.71
N ALA A 69 -0.50 7.56 15.24
CA ALA A 69 0.50 6.77 14.53
C ALA A 69 -0.08 6.25 13.21
N VAL A 70 0.70 6.31 12.13
CA VAL A 70 0.36 5.70 10.84
C VAL A 70 1.42 4.65 10.52
N TYR A 71 1.02 3.38 10.49
CA TYR A 71 1.89 2.26 10.13
C TYR A 71 1.73 1.90 8.66
N THR A 72 2.84 1.85 7.94
CA THR A 72 2.90 1.47 6.52
C THR A 72 3.51 0.06 6.42
N PRO A 73 2.73 -0.99 6.09
CA PRO A 73 3.20 -2.37 6.13
C PRO A 73 4.37 -2.70 5.20
N ASP A 74 4.40 -2.08 4.01
CA ASP A 74 5.45 -2.23 2.99
C ASP A 74 6.86 -1.85 3.50
N ARG A 75 6.94 -0.84 4.37
CA ARG A 75 8.19 -0.31 4.93
C ARG A 75 8.44 -0.75 6.37
N ALA A 76 7.42 -1.29 7.04
CA ALA A 76 7.44 -1.61 8.47
C ALA A 76 7.86 -0.41 9.35
N ILE A 77 7.34 0.78 9.01
CA ILE A 77 7.60 2.04 9.73
C ILE A 77 6.27 2.57 10.26
N ALA A 78 6.25 3.00 11.52
CA ALA A 78 5.19 3.80 12.10
C ALA A 78 5.63 5.25 12.24
N LYS A 79 4.96 6.16 11.55
CA LYS A 79 5.13 7.61 11.73
C LYS A 79 4.25 8.08 12.88
N VAL A 80 4.82 8.75 13.87
CA VAL A 80 4.11 9.19 15.08
C VAL A 80 4.06 10.72 15.18
N LYS A 81 2.90 11.26 15.56
CA LYS A 81 2.67 12.70 15.75
C LYS A 81 2.64 13.09 17.23
N SER A 82 3.33 14.18 17.53
CA SER A 82 3.56 14.73 18.88
C SER A 82 3.95 13.66 19.90
N PRO A 83 4.98 12.84 19.64
CA PRO A 83 5.28 11.75 20.53
C PRO A 83 5.94 12.20 21.84
N TYR A 84 5.63 11.48 22.92
CA TYR A 84 6.30 11.53 24.21
C TYR A 84 6.92 10.16 24.50
N GLY A 85 8.25 10.08 24.37
CA GLY A 85 9.04 8.88 24.58
C GLY A 85 9.62 8.80 25.99
N GLN A 86 9.72 7.58 26.52
CA GLN A 86 10.42 7.27 27.77
C GLN A 86 11.29 6.03 27.58
N LEU A 87 12.55 6.10 28.01
CA LEU A 87 13.46 4.95 28.09
C LEU A 87 13.56 4.49 29.54
N TYR A 88 13.55 3.18 29.75
CA TYR A 88 13.54 2.57 31.08
C TYR A 88 14.81 1.77 31.33
N GLN A 89 15.28 1.84 32.57
CA GLN A 89 16.32 0.96 33.11
C GLN A 89 15.87 0.52 34.51
N ASP A 90 15.95 -0.79 34.78
CA ASP A 90 15.52 -1.40 36.04
C ASP A 90 14.07 -1.01 36.44
N GLY A 91 13.19 -0.91 35.44
CA GLY A 91 11.78 -0.56 35.61
C GLY A 91 11.51 0.93 35.87
N LYS A 92 12.53 1.79 35.89
CA LYS A 92 12.39 3.23 36.11
C LYS A 92 12.70 4.02 34.83
N PRO A 93 11.93 5.08 34.51
CA PRO A 93 12.24 5.92 33.37
C PRO A 93 13.50 6.75 33.64
N ILE A 94 14.52 6.58 32.80
CA ILE A 94 15.81 7.27 32.90
C ILE A 94 15.96 8.40 31.88
N TYR A 95 15.21 8.35 30.77
CA TYR A 95 15.16 9.42 29.77
C TYR A 95 13.73 9.70 29.33
N LYS A 96 13.50 10.96 28.94
CA LYS A 96 12.23 11.47 28.41
C LYS A 96 12.53 12.28 27.15
N ILE A 97 11.76 12.04 26.09
CA ILE A 97 11.92 12.71 24.79
C ILE A 97 10.57 13.25 24.36
N GLN A 98 10.56 14.47 23.84
CA GLN A 98 9.39 15.10 23.22
C GLN A 98 9.78 15.57 21.83
N ALA A 99 8.89 15.40 20.87
CA ALA A 99 9.09 15.91 19.53
C ALA A 99 7.75 16.26 18.88
N ASN A 100 7.81 16.95 17.74
CA ASN A 100 6.64 17.19 16.91
C ASN A 100 6.28 15.96 16.08
N GLU A 101 7.29 15.23 15.59
CA GLU A 101 7.13 14.00 14.83
C GLU A 101 8.22 12.98 15.20
N GLY A 102 7.98 11.71 14.87
CA GLY A 102 8.97 10.66 15.02
C GLY A 102 8.65 9.43 14.17
N GLU A 103 9.59 8.50 14.13
CA GLU A 103 9.45 7.22 13.45
C GLU A 103 9.81 6.07 14.39
N VAL A 104 8.98 5.02 14.40
CA VAL A 104 9.28 3.74 15.06
C VAL A 104 9.46 2.68 13.98
N ARG A 105 10.56 1.93 14.05
CA ARG A 105 10.86 0.81 13.13
C ARG A 105 10.88 -0.49 13.91
N LYS A 106 10.64 -1.61 13.22
CA LYS A 106 10.49 -2.95 13.80
C LYS A 106 11.60 -3.35 14.80
N ASP A 107 12.83 -2.90 14.58
CA ASP A 107 14.01 -3.33 15.34
C ASP A 107 14.78 -2.16 15.98
N ALA A 108 14.26 -0.92 15.91
CA ALA A 108 15.01 0.27 16.32
C ALA A 108 14.28 1.13 17.36
N ILE A 109 15.10 1.72 18.22
CA ILE A 109 14.74 2.82 19.11
C ILE A 109 14.13 3.94 18.25
N ALA A 110 13.00 4.49 18.69
CA ALA A 110 12.29 5.56 17.99
C ALA A 110 13.24 6.72 17.64
N TYR A 111 13.25 7.12 16.37
CA TYR A 111 13.94 8.33 15.93
C TYR A 111 12.98 9.51 16.07
N PHE A 112 13.40 10.53 16.81
CA PHE A 112 12.63 11.75 17.00
C PHE A 112 13.24 12.86 16.16
N LEU A 113 12.42 13.53 15.35
CA LEU A 113 12.83 14.68 14.56
C LEU A 113 12.32 15.93 15.27
N GLU A 114 13.23 16.75 15.79
CA GLU A 114 12.89 18.12 16.20
C GLU A 114 12.70 19.00 14.96
N ALA A 115 11.67 19.85 14.98
CA ALA A 115 11.55 20.93 14.01
C ALA A 115 12.23 22.17 14.60
N THR A 116 13.13 22.78 13.82
CA THR A 116 13.82 24.05 14.11
C THR A 116 12.85 25.22 14.10
#